data_AF-A0A6P6X952-F1
#
_entry.id   AF-A0A6P6X952-F1
#
_cell.length_a   1.000
_cell.length_b   1.000
_cell.length_c   1.000
_cell.angle_alpha   90.00
_cell.angle_beta   90.00
_cell.angle_gamma   90.00
#
_symmetry.space_group_name_H-M   'P 1'
#
loop_
_entity.id
_entity.type
_entity.pdbx_description
1 polymer ?
#
loop_
_entity_poly.entity_id
_entity_poly.type
_entity_poly.pdbx_seq_one_letter_code
_entity_poly.pdbx_strand_id
1 'polypeptide(L)'
;MDPSPKNFPILSYVMEKFPSMKRATATSTAGDDKYDVEQPAPPLPASEASQKPYFELTEQMPHLTDPKLISEMRLAVSDVAQTRSMLQALGERPDHESVDTAKAKLAEIEMNLAMQLEEIALSPRGEESPKDVEERKALEREKQIYKSVLSLDEMHEAYEKLLTEAEERLQKIYDAAVAGGDVADIEEKEEVVEEEVNEDVVTILKAAEGNEPVERVNLSGKRLKFLPEAFGRIKSLVVLDLSNNQLEAIPDSIAGLESLEELNVSSNLLEALPDSIGLLFKLKILDVSGNKLTALPDSICHCRSLVELNAGFNKLSYLPTNIGYELVNLRRLSVPLNKLRHFPSSIGEMKSLCFLDAHFNELQGLTPSIGRLTNLEILNLGSNFSDLKELPQTIGDMSSLKELDLSNNQIHELPDTFGRLDNLMKLNVEQNPLVEPPKEIVDEGVEAVRAYMVKRRLDRLLAEEQRSMFEENTEANSSILTRSASWLTRMVSNVTGNLSGYLGAAGNSNADPYLNQPR
;
A
#
# COMPACT_ATOMS: atom_id res chain seq x y z
N MET A 1 21.53 21.71 -2.60
CA MET A 1 22.72 20.82 -2.58
C MET A 1 23.95 21.58 -3.08
N ASP A 2 25.08 21.47 -2.38
CA ASP A 2 26.40 22.04 -2.73
C ASP A 2 26.96 21.32 -3.98
N PRO A 3 27.54 21.98 -5.00
CA PRO A 3 28.17 21.34 -6.17
C PRO A 3 29.45 20.62 -5.78
N SER A 4 29.31 19.62 -4.90
CA SER A 4 30.41 18.80 -4.48
C SER A 4 30.86 17.99 -5.69
N PRO A 5 32.15 18.06 -6.04
CA PRO A 5 32.70 17.31 -7.18
C PRO A 5 32.56 15.79 -7.00
N LYS A 6 32.17 15.32 -5.81
CA LYS A 6 31.89 13.91 -5.53
C LYS A 6 30.52 13.45 -6.02
N ASN A 7 29.52 14.33 -6.01
CA ASN A 7 28.15 13.97 -6.36
C ASN A 7 27.85 14.28 -7.83
N PHE A 8 28.43 15.34 -8.38
CA PHE A 8 28.10 15.83 -9.74
C PHE A 8 29.36 16.27 -10.52
N PRO A 9 30.24 15.33 -10.90
CA PRO A 9 31.56 15.64 -11.47
C PRO A 9 31.49 16.42 -12.80
N ILE A 10 30.53 16.09 -13.67
CA ILE A 10 30.36 16.75 -14.98
C ILE A 10 29.88 18.21 -14.81
N LEU A 11 28.89 18.42 -13.93
CA LEU A 11 28.34 19.76 -13.66
C LEU A 11 29.39 20.67 -13.01
N SER A 12 30.15 20.18 -12.04
CA SER A 12 31.22 20.94 -11.37
C SER A 12 32.32 21.38 -12.35
N TYR A 13 32.69 20.52 -13.30
CA TYR A 13 33.70 20.83 -14.32
C TYR A 13 33.25 21.92 -15.30
N VAL A 14 32.01 21.83 -15.81
CA VAL A 14 31.50 22.82 -16.77
C VAL A 14 31.30 24.18 -16.10
N MET A 15 30.79 24.20 -14.86
CA MET A 15 30.61 25.43 -14.09
C MET A 15 31.93 26.17 -13.78
N GLU A 16 33.05 25.46 -13.63
CA GLU A 16 34.37 26.07 -13.46
C GLU A 16 34.91 26.70 -14.76
N LYS A 17 34.55 26.14 -15.92
CA LYS A 17 34.94 26.65 -17.24
C LYS A 17 34.10 27.85 -17.72
N PHE A 18 32.97 28.13 -17.08
CA PHE A 18 32.23 29.36 -17.30
C PHE A 18 32.95 30.55 -16.65
N PRO A 19 33.31 31.61 -17.40
CA PRO A 19 33.64 32.87 -16.77
C PRO A 19 32.37 33.38 -16.08
N SER A 20 32.40 33.51 -14.76
CA SER A 20 31.27 34.04 -14.00
C SER A 20 30.85 35.38 -14.60
N MET A 21 29.59 35.48 -15.02
CA MET A 21 28.98 36.77 -15.33
C MET A 21 28.90 37.54 -14.01
N LYS A 22 29.95 38.29 -13.70
CA LYS A 22 29.94 39.32 -12.66
C LYS A 22 28.80 40.27 -12.98
N ARG A 23 27.71 40.18 -12.23
CA ARG A 23 26.67 41.21 -12.23
C ARG A 23 27.25 42.41 -11.50
N ALA A 24 27.51 43.46 -12.26
CA ALA A 24 27.93 44.76 -11.77
C ALA A 24 26.95 45.25 -10.69
N THR A 25 27.46 45.50 -9.50
CA THR A 25 26.75 46.20 -8.43
C THR A 25 26.48 47.64 -8.89
N ALA A 26 25.22 47.93 -9.22
CA ALA A 26 24.71 49.29 -9.34
C ALA A 26 24.01 49.67 -8.02
N THR A 27 24.47 50.78 -7.48
CA THR A 27 24.04 51.51 -6.29
C THR A 27 22.59 51.97 -6.30
N SER A 28 21.88 51.83 -5.17
CA SER A 28 20.89 52.83 -4.70
C SER A 28 20.60 52.70 -3.18
N THR A 29 21.29 53.54 -2.41
CA THR A 29 20.81 54.40 -1.29
C THR A 29 19.72 53.93 -0.30
N ALA A 30 20.14 53.75 0.96
CA ALA A 30 19.62 54.30 2.24
C ALA A 30 20.20 53.39 3.35
N GLY A 31 20.87 53.78 4.45
CA GLY A 31 21.02 55.02 5.21
C GLY A 31 21.09 54.57 6.68
N ASP A 32 22.16 54.97 7.39
CA ASP A 32 22.49 54.79 8.84
C ASP A 32 22.97 53.40 9.35
N ASP A 33 23.95 53.27 10.24
CA ASP A 33 25.13 54.07 10.64
C ASP A 33 26.00 53.18 11.57
N LYS A 34 27.35 53.26 11.44
CA LYS A 34 28.45 52.95 12.40
C LYS A 34 28.76 51.53 12.90
N TYR A 35 30.04 51.14 12.70
CA TYR A 35 31.11 50.82 13.70
C TYR A 35 32.08 49.77 13.08
N ASP A 36 33.40 49.82 13.13
CA ASP A 36 34.45 50.83 13.23
C ASP A 36 35.70 50.11 12.66
N VAL A 37 36.50 50.81 11.87
CA VAL A 37 37.66 50.27 11.14
C VAL A 37 38.91 50.65 11.93
N GLU A 38 39.67 49.67 12.42
CA GLU A 38 41.16 49.69 12.46
C GLU A 38 41.70 48.56 13.35
N GLN A 39 41.90 47.37 12.77
CA GLN A 39 43.03 46.47 13.10
C GLN A 39 43.14 45.34 12.06
N PRO A 40 44.29 45.16 11.39
CA PRO A 40 44.50 44.02 10.51
C PRO A 40 44.94 42.80 11.33
N ALA A 41 44.16 41.72 11.29
CA ALA A 41 44.60 40.43 11.82
C ALA A 41 45.59 39.76 10.82
N PRO A 42 46.66 39.11 11.31
CA PRO A 42 47.76 38.60 10.49
C PRO A 42 47.36 37.37 9.64
N PRO A 43 48.07 37.08 8.52
CA PRO A 43 47.76 35.93 7.68
C PRO A 43 48.13 34.63 8.42
N LEU A 44 47.12 33.80 8.69
CA LEU A 44 47.35 32.44 9.15
C LEU A 44 47.81 31.56 7.96
N PRO A 45 48.72 30.59 8.21
CA PRO A 45 49.56 29.98 7.20
C PRO A 45 48.83 29.01 6.28
N ALA A 46 49.31 28.94 5.04
CA ALA A 46 48.97 27.93 4.06
C ALA A 46 49.38 26.53 4.53
N SER A 47 48.41 25.71 4.96
CA SER A 47 48.47 24.25 5.14
C SER A 47 47.09 23.83 5.65
N GLU A 48 46.24 22.98 5.09
CA GLU A 48 46.35 21.89 4.14
C GLU A 48 44.97 21.75 3.47
N ALA A 49 44.64 22.61 2.51
CA ALA A 49 43.63 22.25 1.53
C ALA A 49 44.32 21.27 0.59
N SER A 50 44.20 19.99 0.93
CA SER A 50 44.73 18.87 0.16
C SER A 50 44.42 19.08 -1.31
N GLN A 51 45.46 19.48 -2.05
CA GLN A 51 45.55 19.39 -3.49
C GLN A 51 45.20 17.95 -3.86
N LYS A 52 43.99 17.74 -4.37
CA LYS A 52 43.74 16.60 -5.24
C LYS A 52 43.78 17.09 -6.69
N PRO A 53 44.55 16.45 -7.57
CA PRO A 53 44.94 17.03 -8.84
C PRO A 53 43.75 17.09 -9.79
N TYR A 54 43.50 18.27 -10.35
CA TYR A 54 42.45 18.58 -11.34
C TYR A 54 42.70 17.97 -12.73
N PHE A 55 43.53 16.94 -12.83
CA PHE A 55 43.88 16.27 -14.08
C PHE A 55 43.08 14.99 -14.33
N GLU A 56 42.43 14.42 -13.31
CA GLU A 56 41.77 13.11 -13.47
C GLU A 56 40.47 13.16 -14.28
N LEU A 57 39.69 14.26 -14.27
CA LEU A 57 38.39 14.24 -14.95
C LEU A 57 38.54 14.22 -16.48
N THR A 58 39.43 15.02 -17.05
CA THR A 58 39.71 14.99 -18.51
C THR A 58 40.49 13.75 -18.94
N GLU A 59 41.23 13.11 -18.02
CA GLU A 59 41.88 11.82 -18.28
C GLU A 59 40.90 10.64 -18.19
N GLN A 60 39.88 10.71 -17.32
CA GLN A 60 38.78 9.75 -17.21
C GLN A 60 37.71 9.95 -18.29
N MET A 61 37.57 11.18 -18.79
CA MET A 61 36.53 11.62 -19.71
C MET A 61 37.12 12.46 -20.85
N PRO A 62 37.72 11.83 -21.87
CA PRO A 62 38.54 12.51 -22.89
C PRO A 62 37.75 13.41 -23.84
N HIS A 63 36.42 13.30 -23.88
CA HIS A 63 35.56 14.05 -24.80
C HIS A 63 35.10 15.42 -24.29
N LEU A 64 35.33 15.75 -23.01
CA LEU A 64 34.97 17.04 -22.39
C LEU A 64 35.77 18.25 -22.93
N THR A 65 36.74 18.03 -23.81
CA THR A 65 37.54 19.09 -24.46
C THR A 65 37.00 19.52 -25.83
N ASP A 66 35.95 18.88 -26.35
CA ASP A 66 35.35 19.24 -27.65
C ASP A 66 34.58 20.58 -27.59
N PRO A 67 34.94 21.60 -28.41
CA PRO A 67 34.24 22.87 -28.46
C PRO A 67 32.74 22.78 -28.79
N LYS A 68 32.30 21.80 -29.60
CA LYS A 68 30.88 21.61 -29.93
C LYS A 68 30.08 21.06 -28.74
N LEU A 69 30.68 20.14 -27.99
CA LEU A 69 30.09 19.59 -26.77
C LEU A 69 29.91 20.69 -25.71
N ILE A 70 30.91 21.54 -25.55
CA ILE A 70 30.89 22.65 -24.58
C ILE A 70 29.78 23.68 -24.91
N SER A 71 29.47 23.93 -26.19
CA SER A 71 28.38 24.84 -26.56
C SER A 71 27.00 24.27 -26.25
N GLU A 72 26.78 22.98 -26.44
CA GLU A 72 25.51 22.31 -26.13
C GLU A 72 25.31 22.18 -24.61
N MET A 73 26.36 21.78 -23.89
CA MET A 73 26.34 21.75 -22.42
C MET A 73 26.07 23.14 -21.81
N ARG A 74 26.46 24.22 -22.50
CA ARG A 74 26.22 25.60 -22.04
C ARG A 74 24.73 25.97 -22.01
N LEU A 75 23.90 25.42 -22.89
CA LEU A 75 22.45 25.63 -22.85
C LEU A 75 21.83 24.92 -21.65
N ALA A 76 22.10 23.62 -21.47
CA ALA A 76 21.59 22.87 -20.32
C ALA A 76 22.11 23.41 -18.97
N VAL A 77 23.34 23.91 -18.91
CA VAL A 77 23.87 24.58 -17.70
C VAL A 77 23.19 25.93 -17.45
N SER A 78 22.79 26.67 -18.48
CA SER A 78 21.98 27.88 -18.33
C SER A 78 20.63 27.56 -17.71
N ASP A 79 19.95 26.50 -18.17
CA ASP A 79 18.65 26.09 -17.64
C ASP A 79 18.76 25.64 -16.17
N VAL A 80 19.77 24.84 -15.84
CA VAL A 80 20.10 24.46 -14.45
C VAL A 80 20.35 25.71 -13.59
N ALA A 81 21.11 26.68 -14.10
CA ALA A 81 21.40 27.91 -13.37
C ALA A 81 20.15 28.79 -13.17
N GLN A 82 19.27 28.88 -14.17
CA GLN A 82 18.00 29.60 -14.07
C GLN A 82 17.06 28.94 -13.08
N THR A 83 16.85 27.62 -13.17
CA THR A 83 16.00 26.85 -12.25
C THR A 83 16.51 26.95 -10.81
N ARG A 84 17.83 26.92 -10.58
CA ARG A 84 18.42 27.18 -9.26
C ARG A 84 18.21 28.61 -8.79
N SER A 85 18.33 29.60 -9.68
CA SER A 85 18.03 30.99 -9.33
C SER A 85 16.56 31.16 -8.94
N MET A 86 15.65 30.42 -9.56
CA MET A 86 14.22 30.40 -9.22
C MET A 86 13.98 29.72 -7.87
N LEU A 87 14.59 28.55 -7.63
CA LEU A 87 14.56 27.87 -6.32
C LEU A 87 15.13 28.75 -5.20
N GLN A 88 16.21 29.49 -5.46
CA GLN A 88 16.78 30.42 -4.49
C GLN A 88 15.88 31.64 -4.24
N ALA A 89 15.10 32.07 -5.24
CA ALA A 89 14.14 33.15 -5.10
C ALA A 89 12.86 32.73 -4.37
N LEU A 90 12.48 31.44 -4.46
CA LEU A 90 11.34 30.85 -3.73
C LEU A 90 11.57 30.78 -2.22
N GLY A 91 12.83 30.70 -1.79
CA GLY A 91 13.22 30.66 -0.38
C GLY A 91 13.47 29.24 0.12
N GLU A 92 13.38 29.05 1.44
CA GLU A 92 13.53 27.73 2.05
C GLU A 92 12.26 26.90 1.82
N ARG A 93 12.44 25.64 1.45
CA ARG A 93 11.35 24.69 1.31
C ARG A 93 10.70 24.49 2.69
N PRO A 94 9.36 24.53 2.79
CA PRO A 94 8.65 24.16 4.02
C PRO A 94 9.07 22.77 4.50
N ASP A 95 9.24 22.60 5.80
CA ASP A 95 9.49 21.26 6.35
C ASP A 95 8.23 20.38 6.26
N HIS A 96 8.45 19.06 6.27
CA HIS A 96 7.37 18.09 6.17
C HIS A 96 6.29 18.28 7.26
N GLU A 97 6.68 18.72 8.46
CA GLU A 97 5.77 18.98 9.58
C GLU A 97 4.84 20.18 9.30
N SER A 98 5.36 21.25 8.69
CA SER A 98 4.57 22.42 8.27
C SER A 98 3.60 22.08 7.15
N VAL A 99 4.02 21.23 6.20
CA VAL A 99 3.17 20.76 5.10
C VAL A 99 2.02 19.89 5.63
N ASP A 100 2.32 18.94 6.52
CA ASP A 100 1.30 18.07 7.13
C ASP A 100 0.32 18.86 8.01
N THR A 101 0.84 19.84 8.76
CA THR A 101 0.01 20.76 9.55
C THR A 101 -0.90 21.61 8.66
N ALA A 102 -0.38 22.11 7.53
CA ALA A 102 -1.16 22.87 6.56
C ALA A 102 -2.27 22.02 5.93
N LYS A 103 -2.00 20.76 5.57
CA LYS A 103 -3.01 19.81 5.06
C LYS A 103 -4.11 19.55 6.09
N ALA A 104 -3.73 19.26 7.34
CA ALA A 104 -4.69 19.00 8.42
C ALA A 104 -5.58 20.23 8.71
N LYS A 105 -4.98 21.42 8.76
CA LYS A 105 -5.72 22.68 8.99
C LYS A 105 -6.64 23.05 7.84
N LEU A 106 -6.21 22.81 6.60
CA LEU A 106 -7.03 23.06 5.43
C LEU A 106 -8.26 22.14 5.41
N ALA A 107 -8.10 20.86 5.76
CA ALA A 107 -9.22 19.92 5.89
C ALA A 107 -10.20 20.32 7.00
N GLU A 108 -9.70 20.79 8.15
CA GLU A 108 -10.54 21.31 9.25
C GLU A 108 -11.35 22.54 8.80
N ILE A 109 -10.72 23.49 8.10
CA ILE A 109 -11.39 24.69 7.58
C ILE A 109 -12.44 24.33 6.52
N GLU A 110 -12.15 23.36 5.64
CA GLU A 110 -13.11 22.90 4.62
C GLU A 110 -14.31 22.18 5.22
N MET A 111 -14.10 21.39 6.27
CA MET A 111 -15.19 20.77 7.04
C MET A 111 -16.06 21.83 7.72
N ASN A 112 -15.46 22.83 8.36
CA ASN A 112 -16.19 23.92 9.00
C ASN A 112 -17.00 24.75 7.99
N LEU A 113 -16.42 25.05 6.82
CA LEU A 113 -17.11 25.76 5.75
C LEU A 113 -18.28 24.93 5.19
N ALA A 114 -18.11 23.62 5.04
CA ALA A 114 -19.16 22.71 4.60
C ALA A 114 -20.32 22.62 5.61
N MET A 115 -20.01 22.51 6.91
CA MET A 115 -21.02 22.52 7.98
C MET A 115 -21.81 23.83 8.02
N GLN A 116 -21.15 24.98 7.86
CA GLN A 116 -21.82 26.28 7.81
C GLN A 116 -22.77 26.39 6.59
N LEU A 117 -22.35 25.87 5.43
CA LEU A 117 -23.20 25.86 4.23
C LEU A 117 -24.41 24.93 4.40
N GLU A 118 -24.25 23.79 5.05
CA GLU A 118 -25.34 22.85 5.36
C GLU A 118 -26.33 23.45 6.38
N GLU A 119 -25.85 24.14 7.41
CA GLU A 119 -26.68 24.82 8.40
C GLU A 119 -27.52 25.95 7.77
N ILE A 120 -26.93 26.74 6.87
CA ILE A 120 -27.64 27.78 6.10
C ILE A 120 -28.72 27.13 5.20
N ALA A 121 -28.41 26.00 4.57
CA ALA A 121 -29.34 25.28 3.68
C ALA A 121 -30.55 24.68 4.42
N LEU A 122 -30.39 24.31 5.70
CA LEU A 122 -31.44 23.74 6.55
C LEU A 122 -32.29 24.81 7.28
N SER A 123 -31.87 26.08 7.24
CA SER A 123 -32.59 27.19 7.89
C SER A 123 -33.84 27.62 7.11
N PRO A 124 -35.03 27.71 7.73
CA PRO A 124 -36.30 27.98 7.05
C PRO A 124 -36.43 29.38 6.43
N ARG A 125 -35.46 30.27 6.65
CA ARG A 125 -35.40 31.60 6.02
C ARG A 125 -34.34 31.73 4.92
N GLY A 126 -33.35 30.82 4.84
CA GLY A 126 -32.22 30.93 3.90
C GLY A 126 -31.43 32.24 3.99
N GLU A 127 -31.58 33.00 5.08
CA GLU A 127 -30.93 34.30 5.28
C GLU A 127 -29.64 34.09 6.09
N GLU A 128 -28.49 34.32 5.45
CA GLU A 128 -27.16 34.30 6.06
C GLU A 128 -27.02 35.52 7.00
N SER A 129 -26.66 35.31 8.27
CA SER A 129 -26.52 36.45 9.20
C SER A 129 -25.25 37.24 8.87
N PRO A 130 -25.20 38.56 9.13
CA PRO A 130 -23.99 39.37 8.89
C PRO A 130 -22.76 38.83 9.62
N LYS A 131 -22.97 38.14 10.74
CA LYS A 131 -21.92 37.54 11.55
C LYS A 131 -21.34 36.29 10.87
N ASP A 132 -22.20 35.46 10.27
CA ASP A 132 -21.79 34.24 9.57
C ASP A 132 -20.96 34.57 8.31
N VAL A 133 -21.32 35.65 7.61
CA VAL A 133 -20.56 36.17 6.46
C VAL A 133 -19.14 36.63 6.87
N GLU A 134 -18.99 37.27 8.03
CA GLU A 134 -17.68 37.70 8.52
C GLU A 134 -16.81 36.53 8.99
N GLU A 135 -17.40 35.56 9.69
CA GLU A 135 -16.72 34.33 10.14
C GLU A 135 -16.26 33.48 8.94
N ARG A 136 -17.11 33.33 7.92
CA ARG A 136 -16.75 32.67 6.65
C ARG A 136 -15.60 33.38 5.94
N LYS A 137 -15.65 34.70 5.83
CA LYS A 137 -14.55 35.48 5.23
C LYS A 137 -13.25 35.36 6.02
N ALA A 138 -13.31 35.18 7.34
CA ALA A 138 -12.12 34.93 8.15
C ALA A 138 -11.54 33.54 7.87
N LEU A 139 -12.38 32.50 7.81
CA LEU A 139 -11.98 31.13 7.46
C LEU A 139 -11.42 31.05 6.03
N GLU A 140 -12.00 31.78 5.07
CA GLU A 140 -11.48 31.85 3.69
C GLU A 140 -10.10 32.53 3.62
N ARG A 141 -9.85 33.56 4.44
CA ARG A 141 -8.51 34.18 4.55
C ARG A 141 -7.50 33.24 5.18
N GLU A 142 -7.89 32.50 6.21
CA GLU A 142 -7.04 31.51 6.87
C GLU A 142 -6.71 30.33 5.93
N LYS A 143 -7.70 29.85 5.17
CA LYS A 143 -7.52 28.86 4.10
C LYS A 143 -6.46 29.28 3.08
N GLN A 144 -6.44 30.57 2.72
CA GLN A 144 -5.49 31.09 1.75
C GLN A 144 -4.03 31.02 2.24
N ILE A 145 -3.80 31.13 3.55
CA ILE A 145 -2.46 31.02 4.15
C ILE A 145 -1.95 29.60 3.99
N TYR A 146 -2.73 28.58 4.36
CA TYR A 146 -2.33 27.18 4.24
C TYR A 146 -2.18 26.74 2.78
N LYS A 147 -3.03 27.24 1.87
CA LYS A 147 -2.86 27.03 0.42
C LYS A 147 -1.54 27.59 -0.10
N SER A 148 -1.07 28.72 0.42
CA SER A 148 0.21 29.30 -0.01
C SER A 148 1.40 28.44 0.42
N VAL A 149 1.33 27.77 1.57
CA VAL A 149 2.38 26.84 2.05
C VAL A 149 2.46 25.59 1.17
N LEU A 150 1.30 25.01 0.82
CA LEU A 150 1.24 23.84 -0.07
C LEU A 150 1.68 24.19 -1.50
N SER A 151 1.22 25.32 -2.02
CA SER A 151 1.64 25.80 -3.34
C SER A 151 3.16 26.06 -3.39
N LEU A 152 3.77 26.54 -2.31
CA LEU A 152 5.21 26.72 -2.25
C LEU A 152 5.96 25.37 -2.32
N ASP A 153 5.51 24.35 -1.58
CA ASP A 153 6.08 22.99 -1.62
C ASP A 153 5.93 22.35 -3.01
N GLU A 154 4.77 22.49 -3.65
CA GLU A 154 4.50 22.04 -5.02
C GLU A 154 5.44 22.71 -6.05
N MET A 155 5.68 24.02 -5.90
CA MET A 155 6.62 24.74 -6.78
C MET A 155 8.05 24.25 -6.55
N HIS A 156 8.47 23.98 -5.31
CA HIS A 156 9.77 23.39 -5.02
C HIS A 156 9.92 22.00 -5.66
N GLU A 157 8.91 21.14 -5.54
CA GLU A 157 8.90 19.81 -6.16
C GLU A 157 8.99 19.89 -7.70
N ALA A 158 8.23 20.80 -8.31
CA ALA A 158 8.26 21.01 -9.77
C ALA A 158 9.63 21.48 -10.26
N TYR A 159 10.25 22.46 -9.59
CA TYR A 159 11.58 22.95 -9.98
C TYR A 159 12.70 21.97 -9.64
N GLU A 160 12.58 21.16 -8.58
CA GLU A 160 13.52 20.06 -8.29
C GLU A 160 13.46 18.98 -9.38
N LYS A 161 12.27 18.67 -9.90
CA LYS A 161 12.10 17.76 -11.03
C LYS A 161 12.75 18.30 -12.30
N LEU A 162 12.49 19.57 -12.65
CA LEU A 162 13.13 20.25 -13.78
C LEU A 162 14.66 20.28 -13.65
N LEU A 163 15.17 20.44 -12.43
CA LEU A 163 16.60 20.40 -12.15
C LEU A 163 17.19 19.01 -12.42
N THR A 164 16.49 17.96 -11.97
CA THR A 164 16.90 16.56 -12.17
C THR A 164 16.90 16.20 -13.66
N GLU A 165 15.87 16.60 -14.41
CA GLU A 165 15.77 16.40 -15.87
C GLU A 165 16.90 17.10 -16.63
N ALA A 166 17.24 18.33 -16.24
CA ALA A 166 18.34 19.07 -16.85
C ALA A 166 19.72 18.44 -16.54
N GLU A 167 19.89 17.86 -15.35
CA GLU A 167 21.10 17.11 -14.97
C GLU A 167 21.20 15.78 -15.76
N GLU A 168 20.10 15.04 -15.94
CA GLU A 168 20.06 13.86 -16.80
C GLU A 168 20.35 14.20 -18.27
N ARG A 169 19.86 15.35 -18.75
CA ARG A 169 20.16 15.84 -20.11
C ARG A 169 21.65 16.08 -20.29
N LEU A 170 22.33 16.68 -19.31
CA LEU A 170 23.79 16.88 -19.34
C LEU A 170 24.54 15.55 -19.39
N GLN A 171 24.07 14.53 -18.67
CA GLN A 171 24.66 13.20 -18.69
C GLN A 171 24.50 12.53 -20.07
N LYS A 172 23.30 12.58 -20.65
CA LYS A 172 23.02 12.05 -22.00
C LYS A 172 23.85 12.74 -23.09
N ILE A 173 24.03 14.07 -23.00
CA ILE A 173 24.87 14.85 -23.92
C ILE A 173 26.32 14.33 -23.88
N TYR A 174 26.84 14.07 -22.68
CA TYR A 174 28.18 13.55 -22.49
C TYR A 174 28.34 12.11 -23.04
N ASP A 175 27.41 11.21 -22.72
CA ASP A 175 27.45 9.81 -23.16
C ASP A 175 27.39 9.66 -24.69
N ALA A 176 26.60 10.50 -25.36
CA ALA A 176 26.51 10.53 -26.82
C ALA A 176 27.82 11.00 -27.49
N ALA A 177 28.50 11.97 -26.88
CA ALA A 177 29.82 12.42 -27.35
C ALA A 177 30.89 11.34 -27.20
N VAL A 178 30.82 10.52 -26.14
CA VAL A 178 31.70 9.34 -25.94
C VAL A 178 31.45 8.27 -27.01
N ALA A 179 30.21 8.08 -27.45
CA ALA A 179 29.85 7.13 -28.49
C ALA A 179 30.26 7.57 -29.92
N GLY A 180 30.83 8.77 -30.08
CA GLY A 180 31.25 9.30 -31.39
C GLY A 180 30.09 9.80 -32.26
N GLY A 181 28.92 10.06 -31.67
CA GLY A 181 27.77 10.68 -32.35
C GLY A 181 27.94 12.19 -32.51
N ASP A 182 27.29 12.76 -33.53
CA ASP A 182 27.27 14.23 -33.70
C ASP A 182 26.42 14.84 -32.58
N VAL A 183 27.01 15.76 -31.79
CA VAL A 183 26.35 16.40 -30.64
C VAL A 183 25.15 17.26 -31.08
N ALA A 184 25.11 17.64 -32.37
CA ALA A 184 23.99 18.36 -32.99
C ALA A 184 22.71 17.51 -33.11
N ASP A 185 22.80 16.18 -33.00
CA ASP A 185 21.62 15.29 -32.97
C ASP A 185 21.01 15.18 -31.55
N ILE A 186 21.54 15.91 -30.56
CA ILE A 186 21.07 15.86 -29.17
C ILE A 186 20.04 16.98 -28.88
N GLU A 187 19.86 17.94 -29.79
CA GLU A 187 18.71 18.86 -29.72
C GLU A 187 17.37 18.21 -30.07
N GLU A 188 17.34 16.99 -30.60
CA GLU A 188 16.12 16.17 -30.64
C GLU A 188 16.48 14.72 -30.29
N LYS A 189 17.07 14.53 -29.11
CA LYS A 189 16.89 13.30 -28.34
C LYS A 189 16.20 13.51 -26.98
N GLU A 190 15.16 14.36 -26.93
CA GLU A 190 13.87 13.76 -26.50
C GLU A 190 13.78 12.47 -27.29
N GLU A 191 13.41 11.33 -26.75
CA GLU A 191 12.95 10.33 -27.71
C GLU A 191 11.87 11.04 -28.56
N VAL A 192 12.23 11.45 -29.78
CA VAL A 192 11.45 11.26 -30.96
C VAL A 192 11.39 9.73 -31.06
N VAL A 193 10.74 9.09 -30.06
CA VAL A 193 9.57 8.30 -30.37
C VAL A 193 8.85 9.31 -31.21
N GLU A 194 8.92 9.10 -32.53
CA GLU A 194 7.98 9.72 -33.40
C GLU A 194 6.70 9.78 -32.57
N GLU A 195 6.19 10.97 -32.31
CA GLU A 195 4.75 11.09 -32.31
C GLU A 195 4.34 10.65 -33.75
N GLU A 196 4.52 9.36 -34.09
CA GLU A 196 3.40 8.55 -34.50
C GLU A 196 2.36 8.81 -33.42
N VAL A 197 1.71 9.96 -33.57
CA VAL A 197 0.34 10.20 -33.25
C VAL A 197 -0.32 8.90 -33.65
N ASN A 198 -0.46 7.98 -32.69
CA ASN A 198 -0.70 6.58 -32.98
C ASN A 198 -1.92 6.57 -33.89
N GLU A 199 -1.73 6.32 -35.18
CA GLU A 199 -2.75 6.68 -36.18
C GLU A 199 -4.06 5.97 -35.86
N ASP A 200 -3.94 4.78 -35.26
CA ASP A 200 -5.00 3.98 -34.65
C ASP A 200 -5.78 4.74 -33.57
N VAL A 201 -5.12 5.42 -32.64
CA VAL A 201 -5.79 6.24 -31.61
C VAL A 201 -6.58 7.38 -32.24
N VAL A 202 -5.97 8.11 -33.19
CA VAL A 202 -6.62 9.25 -33.84
C VAL A 202 -7.76 8.80 -34.75
N THR A 203 -7.63 7.68 -35.45
CA THR A 203 -8.71 7.11 -36.27
C THR A 203 -9.88 6.66 -35.42
N ILE A 204 -9.64 6.03 -34.26
CA ILE A 204 -10.69 5.66 -33.31
C ILE A 204 -11.42 6.90 -32.78
N LEU A 205 -10.68 7.94 -32.38
CA LEU A 205 -11.28 9.18 -31.88
C LEU A 205 -12.11 9.89 -32.96
N LYS A 206 -11.63 9.92 -34.21
CA LYS A 206 -12.39 10.46 -35.35
C LYS A 206 -13.64 9.64 -35.67
N ALA A 207 -13.57 8.30 -35.60
CA ALA A 207 -14.72 7.43 -35.79
C ALA A 207 -15.79 7.66 -34.70
N ALA A 208 -15.34 7.81 -33.45
CA ALA A 208 -16.22 8.16 -32.33
C ALA A 208 -16.86 9.55 -32.48
N GLU A 209 -16.14 10.55 -33.01
CA GLU A 209 -16.70 11.86 -33.34
C GLU A 209 -17.70 11.81 -34.52
N GLY A 210 -17.51 10.87 -35.45
CA GLY A 210 -18.39 10.59 -36.58
C GLY A 210 -19.72 9.93 -36.22
N ASN A 211 -20.00 9.71 -34.93
CA ASN A 211 -21.20 9.03 -34.41
C ASN A 211 -21.29 7.55 -34.83
N GLU A 212 -20.16 6.93 -35.18
CA GLU A 212 -20.09 5.47 -35.38
C GLU A 212 -20.01 4.75 -34.03
N PRO A 213 -20.74 3.63 -33.84
CA PRO A 213 -20.70 2.88 -32.59
C PRO A 213 -19.37 2.13 -32.46
N VAL A 214 -18.39 2.76 -31.82
CA VAL A 214 -17.14 2.10 -31.45
C VAL A 214 -17.39 1.32 -30.15
N GLU A 215 -17.54 0.00 -30.28
CA GLU A 215 -17.82 -0.90 -29.15
C GLU A 215 -16.59 -1.67 -28.68
N ARG A 216 -15.65 -2.00 -29.58
CA ARG A 216 -14.47 -2.80 -29.25
C ARG A 216 -13.24 -2.14 -29.82
N VAL A 217 -12.30 -1.78 -28.95
CA VAL A 217 -11.04 -1.15 -29.30
C VAL A 217 -9.89 -2.05 -28.85
N ASN A 218 -9.00 -2.36 -29.77
CA ASN A 218 -7.75 -3.06 -29.48
C ASN A 218 -6.57 -2.17 -29.89
N LEU A 219 -5.82 -1.73 -28.89
CA LEU A 219 -4.62 -0.92 -28.98
C LEU A 219 -3.44 -1.65 -28.31
N SER A 220 -3.48 -2.98 -28.26
CA SER A 220 -2.41 -3.79 -27.66
C SER A 220 -1.11 -3.69 -28.46
N GLY A 221 0.03 -3.58 -27.77
CA GLY A 221 1.35 -3.62 -28.43
C GLY A 221 1.71 -2.38 -29.23
N LYS A 222 1.03 -1.25 -29.01
CA LYS A 222 1.18 0.01 -29.77
C LYS A 222 2.20 0.99 -29.18
N ARG A 223 2.95 0.54 -28.16
CA ARG A 223 3.96 1.34 -27.44
C ARG A 223 3.40 2.68 -26.91
N LEU A 224 2.11 2.71 -26.56
CA LEU A 224 1.45 3.90 -26.05
C LEU A 224 2.05 4.30 -24.70
N LYS A 225 2.50 5.55 -24.57
CA LYS A 225 2.98 6.12 -23.30
C LYS A 225 1.85 6.74 -22.47
N PHE A 226 0.84 7.29 -23.14
CA PHE A 226 -0.33 7.90 -22.51
C PHE A 226 -1.61 7.53 -23.27
N LEU A 227 -2.72 7.49 -22.52
CA LEU A 227 -4.06 7.39 -23.10
C LEU A 227 -4.70 8.79 -23.11
N PRO A 228 -5.08 9.35 -24.27
CA PRO A 228 -5.72 10.66 -24.32
C PRO A 228 -7.04 10.71 -23.55
N GLU A 229 -7.30 11.80 -22.84
CA GLU A 229 -8.57 11.99 -22.10
C GLU A 229 -9.83 11.92 -22.97
N ALA A 230 -9.67 12.19 -24.27
CA ALA A 230 -10.75 12.11 -25.24
C ALA A 230 -11.37 10.70 -25.34
N PHE A 231 -10.64 9.63 -24.96
CA PHE A 231 -11.21 8.29 -24.90
C PHE A 231 -12.40 8.18 -23.96
N GLY A 232 -12.41 8.95 -22.85
CA GLY A 232 -13.54 8.99 -21.92
C GLY A 232 -14.86 9.44 -22.54
N ARG A 233 -14.85 10.02 -23.75
CA ARG A 233 -16.07 10.45 -24.45
C ARG A 233 -16.77 9.32 -25.20
N ILE A 234 -16.12 8.17 -25.41
CA ILE A 234 -16.63 7.04 -26.19
C ILE A 234 -17.57 6.16 -25.34
N LYS A 235 -18.77 6.67 -25.05
CA LYS A 235 -19.73 6.00 -24.16
C LYS A 235 -20.25 4.64 -24.67
N SER A 236 -20.11 4.36 -25.96
CA SER A 236 -20.49 3.09 -26.58
C SER A 236 -19.48 1.96 -26.35
N LEU A 237 -18.29 2.26 -25.81
CA LEU A 237 -17.22 1.29 -25.70
C LEU A 237 -17.57 0.21 -24.66
N VAL A 238 -17.46 -1.05 -25.09
CA VAL A 238 -17.72 -2.25 -24.30
C VAL A 238 -16.42 -2.97 -23.96
N VAL A 239 -15.46 -3.01 -24.89
CA VAL A 239 -14.16 -3.67 -24.69
C VAL A 239 -13.03 -2.73 -25.07
N LEU A 240 -12.08 -2.56 -24.15
CA LEU A 240 -10.87 -1.78 -24.34
C LEU A 240 -9.64 -2.61 -23.96
N ASP A 241 -8.84 -2.95 -24.97
CA ASP A 241 -7.55 -3.62 -24.79
C ASP A 241 -6.41 -2.64 -25.05
N LEU A 242 -5.67 -2.34 -23.98
CA LEU A 242 -4.49 -1.48 -23.92
C LEU A 242 -3.26 -2.27 -23.45
N SER A 243 -3.29 -3.61 -23.52
CA SER A 243 -2.21 -4.46 -23.03
C SER A 243 -0.88 -4.27 -23.78
N ASN A 244 0.24 -4.63 -23.15
CA ASN A 244 1.57 -4.60 -23.77
C ASN A 244 1.96 -3.21 -24.32
N ASN A 245 1.67 -2.16 -23.57
CA ASN A 245 2.04 -0.79 -23.91
C ASN A 245 3.05 -0.24 -22.89
N GLN A 246 3.28 1.08 -22.88
CA GLN A 246 4.18 1.77 -21.98
C GLN A 246 3.42 2.80 -21.13
N LEU A 247 2.13 2.53 -20.84
CA LEU A 247 1.28 3.46 -20.12
C LEU A 247 1.77 3.63 -18.69
N GLU A 248 2.05 4.87 -18.29
CA GLU A 248 2.44 5.22 -16.91
C GLU A 248 1.23 5.54 -16.02
N ALA A 249 0.15 6.05 -16.62
CA ALA A 249 -1.10 6.34 -15.93
C ALA A 249 -2.32 6.07 -16.84
N ILE A 250 -3.46 5.80 -16.21
CA ILE A 250 -4.77 5.83 -16.86
C ILE A 250 -5.47 7.13 -16.43
N PRO A 251 -5.97 7.95 -17.37
CA PRO A 251 -6.60 9.22 -17.04
C PRO A 251 -7.94 9.01 -16.34
N ASP A 252 -8.33 9.95 -15.47
CA ASP A 252 -9.60 9.89 -14.74
C ASP A 252 -10.82 9.85 -15.67
N SER A 253 -10.67 10.38 -16.89
CA SER A 253 -11.66 10.33 -17.97
C SER A 253 -12.13 8.91 -18.32
N ILE A 254 -11.40 7.86 -17.94
CA ILE A 254 -11.81 6.46 -18.13
C ILE A 254 -13.21 6.19 -17.57
N ALA A 255 -13.60 6.88 -16.50
CA ALA A 255 -14.93 6.81 -15.90
C ALA A 255 -16.08 7.20 -16.85
N GLY A 256 -15.80 7.95 -17.92
CA GLY A 256 -16.78 8.29 -18.95
C GLY A 256 -17.20 7.11 -19.85
N LEU A 257 -16.49 5.99 -19.79
CA LEU A 257 -16.80 4.76 -20.52
C LEU A 257 -17.94 3.96 -19.84
N GLU A 258 -19.13 4.56 -19.77
CA GLU A 258 -20.31 4.05 -19.04
C GLU A 258 -20.80 2.65 -19.48
N SER A 259 -20.39 2.18 -20.67
CA SER A 259 -20.76 0.87 -21.22
C SER A 259 -19.66 -0.18 -21.12
N LEU A 260 -18.50 0.14 -20.52
CA LEU A 260 -17.34 -0.73 -20.54
C LEU A 260 -17.58 -1.99 -19.69
N GLU A 261 -17.37 -3.14 -20.29
CA GLU A 261 -17.48 -4.46 -19.66
C GLU A 261 -16.12 -5.14 -19.51
N GLU A 262 -15.17 -4.88 -20.42
CA GLU A 262 -13.83 -5.49 -20.38
C GLU A 262 -12.75 -4.41 -20.54
N LEU A 263 -11.86 -4.31 -19.55
CA LEU A 263 -10.70 -3.45 -19.57
C LEU A 263 -9.44 -4.28 -19.34
N ASN A 264 -8.56 -4.29 -20.34
CA ASN A 264 -7.24 -4.91 -20.23
C ASN A 264 -6.17 -3.83 -20.34
N VAL A 265 -5.44 -3.58 -19.25
CA VAL A 265 -4.29 -2.67 -19.18
C VAL A 265 -3.03 -3.42 -18.71
N SER A 266 -2.99 -4.73 -18.94
CA SER A 266 -1.89 -5.58 -18.51
C SER A 266 -0.57 -5.27 -19.23
N SER A 267 0.56 -5.62 -18.62
CA SER A 267 1.90 -5.41 -19.19
C SER A 267 2.14 -3.96 -19.61
N ASN A 268 2.01 -3.04 -18.65
CA ASN A 268 2.26 -1.61 -18.78
C ASN A 268 3.19 -1.13 -17.65
N LEU A 269 3.32 0.19 -17.45
CA LEU A 269 4.19 0.78 -16.44
C LEU A 269 3.39 1.48 -15.32
N LEU A 270 2.11 1.12 -15.13
CA LEU A 270 1.20 1.80 -14.21
C LEU A 270 1.67 1.67 -12.76
N GLU A 271 1.82 2.80 -12.08
CA GLU A 271 2.14 2.84 -10.63
C GLU A 271 0.89 2.89 -9.74
N ALA A 272 -0.20 3.42 -10.27
CA ALA A 272 -1.52 3.45 -9.65
C ALA A 272 -2.63 3.34 -10.70
N LEU A 273 -3.82 2.94 -10.25
CA LEU A 273 -5.06 3.10 -11.02
C LEU A 273 -5.78 4.36 -10.53
N PRO A 274 -6.48 5.09 -11.40
CA PRO A 274 -7.28 6.25 -10.99
C PRO A 274 -8.43 5.83 -10.08
N ASP A 275 -8.76 6.64 -9.08
CA ASP A 275 -9.92 6.42 -8.22
C ASP A 275 -11.23 6.38 -9.02
N SER A 276 -11.25 7.02 -10.19
CA SER A 276 -12.41 7.04 -11.09
C SER A 276 -12.75 5.65 -11.67
N ILE A 277 -11.86 4.65 -11.57
CA ILE A 277 -12.13 3.27 -12.02
C ILE A 277 -13.40 2.69 -11.38
N GLY A 278 -13.71 3.09 -10.14
CA GLY A 278 -14.90 2.67 -9.40
C GLY A 278 -16.23 3.11 -10.02
N LEU A 279 -16.21 4.03 -10.98
CA LEU A 279 -17.40 4.51 -11.69
C LEU A 279 -17.80 3.61 -12.87
N LEU A 280 -16.99 2.61 -13.21
CA LEU A 280 -17.26 1.65 -14.28
C LEU A 280 -18.21 0.54 -13.80
N PHE A 281 -19.48 0.90 -13.54
CA PHE A 281 -20.46 0.01 -12.91
C PHE A 281 -20.79 -1.26 -13.72
N LYS A 282 -20.53 -1.28 -15.03
CA LYS A 282 -20.75 -2.45 -15.92
C LYS A 282 -19.51 -3.31 -16.13
N LEU A 283 -18.37 -2.93 -15.57
CA LEU A 283 -17.12 -3.65 -15.76
C LEU A 283 -17.22 -5.07 -15.19
N LYS A 284 -16.98 -6.07 -16.03
CA LYS A 284 -17.02 -7.50 -15.72
C LYS A 284 -15.63 -8.10 -15.63
N ILE A 285 -14.71 -7.65 -16.48
CA ILE A 285 -13.34 -8.16 -16.55
C ILE A 285 -12.37 -6.99 -16.45
N LEU A 286 -11.46 -7.08 -15.48
CA LEU A 286 -10.38 -6.13 -15.30
C LEU A 286 -9.05 -6.87 -15.19
N ASP A 287 -8.16 -6.65 -16.16
CA ASP A 287 -6.79 -7.14 -16.12
C ASP A 287 -5.81 -5.97 -16.01
N VAL A 288 -5.13 -5.90 -14.87
CA VAL A 288 -4.08 -4.92 -14.53
C VAL A 288 -2.75 -5.61 -14.23
N SER A 289 -2.61 -6.88 -14.61
CA SER A 289 -1.43 -7.68 -14.33
C SER A 289 -0.19 -7.15 -15.08
N GLY A 290 1.02 -7.41 -14.57
CA GLY A 290 2.22 -7.00 -15.29
C GLY A 290 2.51 -5.49 -15.21
N ASN A 291 2.18 -4.85 -14.09
CA ASN A 291 2.37 -3.41 -13.87
C ASN A 291 3.26 -3.15 -12.65
N LYS A 292 3.31 -1.90 -12.16
CA LYS A 292 4.08 -1.49 -10.97
C LYS A 292 3.17 -1.09 -9.80
N LEU A 293 1.90 -1.53 -9.81
CA LEU A 293 0.89 -1.10 -8.84
C LEU A 293 1.32 -1.46 -7.41
N THR A 294 1.29 -0.47 -6.51
CA THR A 294 1.60 -0.65 -5.08
C THR A 294 0.35 -0.92 -4.24
N ALA A 295 -0.81 -0.43 -4.71
CA ALA A 295 -2.13 -0.66 -4.15
C ALA A 295 -3.18 -0.64 -5.27
N LEU A 296 -4.35 -1.23 -5.00
CA LEU A 296 -5.57 -1.00 -5.78
C LEU A 296 -6.36 0.12 -5.09
N PRO A 297 -6.98 1.05 -5.83
CA PRO A 297 -7.78 2.11 -5.24
C PRO A 297 -9.00 1.51 -4.53
N ASP A 298 -9.38 2.05 -3.36
CA ASP A 298 -10.52 1.55 -2.61
C ASP A 298 -11.83 1.61 -3.42
N SER A 299 -11.91 2.56 -4.36
CA SER A 299 -13.03 2.73 -5.27
C SER A 299 -13.27 1.54 -6.20
N ILE A 300 -12.28 0.67 -6.44
CA ILE A 300 -12.46 -0.56 -7.24
C ILE A 300 -13.58 -1.45 -6.69
N CYS A 301 -13.85 -1.35 -5.38
CA CYS A 301 -14.94 -2.05 -4.71
C CYS A 301 -16.31 -1.67 -5.30
N HIS A 302 -16.47 -0.48 -5.87
CA HIS A 302 -17.74 -0.02 -6.46
C HIS A 302 -18.04 -0.65 -7.83
N CYS A 303 -17.08 -1.36 -8.45
CA CYS A 303 -17.29 -2.14 -9.68
C CYS A 303 -18.10 -3.42 -9.40
N ARG A 304 -19.36 -3.28 -8.95
CA ARG A 304 -20.20 -4.40 -8.47
C ARG A 304 -20.49 -5.48 -9.51
N SER A 305 -20.33 -5.17 -10.80
CA SER A 305 -20.50 -6.14 -11.90
C SER A 305 -19.25 -6.99 -12.16
N LEU A 306 -18.15 -6.75 -11.45
CA LEU A 306 -16.87 -7.41 -11.71
C LEU A 306 -16.98 -8.90 -11.42
N VAL A 307 -16.59 -9.70 -12.41
CA VAL A 307 -16.59 -11.16 -12.39
C VAL A 307 -15.16 -11.69 -12.32
N GLU A 308 -14.23 -11.04 -13.01
CA GLU A 308 -12.82 -11.43 -13.03
C GLU A 308 -11.91 -10.23 -12.79
N LEU A 309 -11.01 -10.37 -11.80
CA LEU A 309 -9.96 -9.40 -11.49
C LEU A 309 -8.61 -10.11 -11.51
N ASN A 310 -7.75 -9.68 -12.42
CA ASN A 310 -6.35 -10.09 -12.49
C ASN A 310 -5.43 -8.91 -12.18
N ALA A 311 -4.71 -8.98 -11.06
CA ALA A 311 -3.73 -8.00 -10.64
C ALA A 311 -2.38 -8.67 -10.30
N GLY A 312 -2.07 -9.79 -10.96
CA GLY A 312 -0.80 -10.50 -10.79
C GLY A 312 0.42 -9.71 -11.29
N PHE A 313 1.63 -10.10 -10.87
CA PHE A 313 2.88 -9.46 -11.26
C PHE A 313 2.85 -7.94 -11.06
N ASN A 314 2.66 -7.53 -9.81
CA ASN A 314 2.63 -6.14 -9.37
C ASN A 314 3.41 -6.01 -8.05
N LYS A 315 3.26 -4.89 -7.34
CA LYS A 315 3.90 -4.63 -6.03
C LYS A 315 2.85 -4.46 -4.93
N LEU A 316 1.67 -5.07 -5.07
CA LEU A 316 0.56 -4.88 -4.15
C LEU A 316 0.93 -5.35 -2.74
N SER A 317 0.76 -4.47 -1.76
CA SER A 317 1.05 -4.77 -0.35
C SER A 317 -0.21 -5.16 0.45
N TYR A 318 -1.39 -4.72 0.00
CA TYR A 318 -2.69 -5.06 0.56
C TYR A 318 -3.77 -5.05 -0.53
N LEU A 319 -4.91 -5.67 -0.22
CA LEU A 319 -6.16 -5.50 -0.98
C LEU A 319 -7.10 -4.56 -0.22
N PRO A 320 -7.97 -3.80 -0.92
CA PRO A 320 -8.95 -2.94 -0.29
C PRO A 320 -9.77 -3.65 0.79
N THR A 321 -9.97 -3.00 1.93
CA THR A 321 -10.62 -3.62 3.10
C THR A 321 -12.04 -4.08 2.83
N ASN A 322 -12.76 -3.40 1.93
CA ASN A 322 -14.16 -3.69 1.58
C ASN A 322 -14.33 -4.57 0.33
N ILE A 323 -13.24 -5.09 -0.25
CA ILE A 323 -13.28 -5.84 -1.52
C ILE A 323 -14.32 -6.96 -1.49
N GLY A 324 -14.45 -7.69 -0.37
CA GLY A 324 -15.37 -8.80 -0.29
C GLY A 324 -16.81 -8.46 0.09
N TYR A 325 -17.08 -7.26 0.62
CA TYR A 325 -18.46 -6.81 0.89
C TYR A 325 -19.14 -6.31 -0.39
N GLU A 326 -18.38 -5.65 -1.28
CA GLU A 326 -18.95 -4.99 -2.45
C GLU A 326 -18.84 -5.81 -3.74
N LEU A 327 -17.73 -6.53 -3.96
CA LEU A 327 -17.52 -7.34 -5.18
C LEU A 327 -18.19 -8.72 -5.07
N VAL A 328 -19.50 -8.73 -4.80
CA VAL A 328 -20.30 -9.93 -4.55
C VAL A 328 -20.42 -10.86 -5.76
N ASN A 329 -20.19 -10.36 -6.98
CA ASN A 329 -20.25 -11.13 -8.23
C ASN A 329 -18.89 -11.69 -8.68
N LEU A 330 -17.80 -11.36 -7.97
CA LEU A 330 -16.47 -11.78 -8.39
C LEU A 330 -16.33 -13.29 -8.27
N ARG A 331 -15.96 -13.94 -9.37
CA ARG A 331 -15.75 -15.38 -9.49
C ARG A 331 -14.28 -15.76 -9.54
N ARG A 332 -13.44 -14.87 -10.07
CA ARG A 332 -11.99 -15.09 -10.23
C ARG A 332 -11.22 -13.90 -9.68
N LEU A 333 -10.40 -14.17 -8.67
CA LEU A 333 -9.41 -13.22 -8.15
C LEU A 333 -8.02 -13.81 -8.32
N SER A 334 -7.18 -13.12 -9.09
CA SER A 334 -5.78 -13.50 -9.36
C SER A 334 -4.87 -12.37 -8.92
N VAL A 335 -4.04 -12.60 -7.91
CA VAL A 335 -3.06 -11.67 -7.35
C VAL A 335 -1.66 -12.30 -7.16
N PRO A 336 -1.18 -13.20 -8.05
CA PRO A 336 0.11 -13.84 -7.85
C PRO A 336 1.28 -12.87 -8.05
N LEU A 337 2.47 -13.22 -7.54
CA LEU A 337 3.69 -12.42 -7.73
C LEU A 337 3.49 -10.96 -7.26
N ASN A 338 3.07 -10.81 -6.00
CA ASN A 338 2.84 -9.54 -5.32
C ASN A 338 3.53 -9.56 -3.94
N LYS A 339 3.22 -8.58 -3.07
CA LYS A 339 3.79 -8.45 -1.71
C LYS A 339 2.70 -8.50 -0.63
N LEU A 340 1.62 -9.24 -0.87
CA LEU A 340 0.50 -9.30 0.06
C LEU A 340 0.91 -10.06 1.33
N ARG A 341 0.70 -9.44 2.50
CA ARG A 341 0.98 -10.08 3.80
C ARG A 341 -0.21 -10.75 4.44
N HIS A 342 -1.41 -10.21 4.21
CA HIS A 342 -2.67 -10.74 4.71
C HIS A 342 -3.80 -10.45 3.71
N PHE A 343 -4.83 -11.28 3.74
CA PHE A 343 -6.12 -10.92 3.14
C PHE A 343 -6.98 -10.10 4.11
N PRO A 344 -7.79 -9.15 3.60
CA PRO A 344 -8.79 -8.49 4.43
C PRO A 344 -9.81 -9.51 4.93
N SER A 345 -10.35 -9.29 6.14
CA SER A 345 -11.36 -10.20 6.71
C SER A 345 -12.62 -10.32 5.84
N SER A 346 -12.93 -9.27 5.06
CA SER A 346 -14.04 -9.23 4.10
C SER A 346 -13.94 -10.26 2.99
N ILE A 347 -12.75 -10.83 2.69
CA ILE A 347 -12.58 -11.85 1.65
C ILE A 347 -13.58 -13.00 1.81
N GLY A 348 -13.89 -13.39 3.05
CA GLY A 348 -14.84 -14.46 3.37
C GLY A 348 -16.29 -14.19 2.95
N GLU A 349 -16.64 -12.94 2.62
CA GLU A 349 -17.98 -12.55 2.18
C GLU A 349 -18.17 -12.66 0.65
N MET A 350 -17.11 -12.98 -0.09
CA MET A 350 -17.15 -13.17 -1.56
C MET A 350 -17.78 -14.50 -1.95
N LYS A 351 -19.10 -14.62 -1.75
CA LYS A 351 -19.85 -15.88 -1.93
C LYS A 351 -19.84 -16.41 -3.36
N SER A 352 -19.57 -15.59 -4.38
CA SER A 352 -19.48 -16.04 -5.77
C SER A 352 -18.09 -16.50 -6.18
N LEU A 353 -17.08 -16.34 -5.32
CA LEU A 353 -15.68 -16.62 -5.66
C LEU A 353 -15.46 -18.11 -5.85
N CYS A 354 -14.99 -18.50 -7.04
CA CYS A 354 -14.70 -19.88 -7.43
C CYS A 354 -13.18 -20.13 -7.56
N PHE A 355 -12.41 -19.09 -7.86
CA PHE A 355 -10.98 -19.18 -8.09
C PHE A 355 -10.26 -18.06 -7.34
N LEU A 356 -9.29 -18.44 -6.51
CA LEU A 356 -8.39 -17.53 -5.81
C LEU A 356 -6.95 -18.00 -6.03
N ASP A 357 -6.16 -17.17 -6.70
CA ASP A 357 -4.74 -17.38 -6.86
C ASP A 357 -3.95 -16.24 -6.23
N ALA A 358 -3.12 -16.60 -5.24
CA ALA A 358 -2.21 -15.69 -4.54
C ALA A 358 -0.82 -16.31 -4.34
N HIS A 359 -0.38 -17.17 -5.25
CA HIS A 359 0.97 -17.73 -5.18
C HIS A 359 2.07 -16.66 -5.36
N PHE A 360 3.27 -16.88 -4.81
CA PHE A 360 4.34 -15.88 -4.75
C PHE A 360 3.88 -14.54 -4.13
N ASN A 361 3.47 -14.59 -2.87
CA ASN A 361 3.23 -13.42 -2.04
C ASN A 361 4.05 -13.51 -0.73
N GLU A 362 3.79 -12.61 0.21
CA GLU A 362 4.42 -12.58 1.53
C GLU A 362 3.41 -12.99 2.63
N LEU A 363 2.46 -13.89 2.33
CA LEU A 363 1.35 -14.18 3.23
C LEU A 363 1.85 -14.81 4.54
N GLN A 364 1.55 -14.17 5.67
CA GLN A 364 1.96 -14.65 6.99
C GLN A 364 0.95 -15.59 7.64
N GLY A 365 -0.25 -15.66 7.09
CA GLY A 365 -1.36 -16.41 7.64
C GLY A 365 -2.66 -16.10 6.92
N LEU A 366 -3.64 -16.98 7.08
CA LEU A 366 -5.00 -16.76 6.58
C LEU A 366 -5.92 -16.38 7.74
N THR A 367 -6.81 -15.43 7.50
CA THR A 367 -7.87 -15.11 8.45
C THR A 367 -8.88 -16.26 8.52
N PRO A 368 -9.51 -16.52 9.68
CA PRO A 368 -10.53 -17.57 9.78
C PRO A 368 -11.74 -17.37 8.85
N SER A 369 -11.96 -16.15 8.35
CA SER A 369 -13.04 -15.87 7.41
C SER A 369 -12.85 -16.55 6.05
N ILE A 370 -11.64 -17.00 5.68
CA ILE A 370 -11.41 -17.73 4.42
C ILE A 370 -12.29 -18.98 4.30
N GLY A 371 -12.58 -19.65 5.42
CA GLY A 371 -13.45 -20.84 5.45
C GLY A 371 -14.91 -20.57 5.07
N ARG A 372 -15.34 -19.31 5.02
CA ARG A 372 -16.70 -18.93 4.57
C ARG A 372 -16.87 -19.00 3.05
N LEU A 373 -15.77 -19.13 2.29
CA LEU A 373 -15.75 -19.25 0.83
C LEU A 373 -16.21 -20.64 0.36
N THR A 374 -17.48 -20.95 0.61
CA THR A 374 -18.07 -22.27 0.36
C THR A 374 -18.20 -22.64 -1.12
N ASN A 375 -18.13 -21.68 -2.04
CA ASN A 375 -18.16 -21.88 -3.49
C ASN A 375 -16.76 -21.90 -4.14
N LEU A 376 -15.68 -21.73 -3.37
CA LEU A 376 -14.33 -21.73 -3.90
C LEU A 376 -13.94 -23.14 -4.33
N GLU A 377 -13.50 -23.28 -5.58
CA GLU A 377 -13.10 -24.57 -6.16
C GLU A 377 -11.58 -24.70 -6.24
N ILE A 378 -10.88 -23.59 -6.51
CA ILE A 378 -9.42 -23.57 -6.69
C ILE A 378 -8.84 -22.51 -5.77
N LEU A 379 -7.92 -22.93 -4.89
CA LEU A 379 -7.15 -22.08 -4.00
C LEU A 379 -5.66 -22.34 -4.20
N ASN A 380 -4.94 -21.36 -4.72
CA ASN A 380 -3.49 -21.41 -4.87
C ASN A 380 -2.82 -20.41 -3.92
N LEU A 381 -2.09 -20.94 -2.94
CA LEU A 381 -1.30 -20.21 -1.94
C LEU A 381 0.17 -20.66 -1.95
N GLY A 382 0.62 -21.26 -3.06
CA GLY A 382 1.98 -21.76 -3.17
C GLY A 382 3.02 -20.64 -3.06
N SER A 383 4.24 -20.97 -2.65
CA SER A 383 5.38 -20.07 -2.68
C SER A 383 5.18 -18.77 -1.88
N ASN A 384 4.65 -18.86 -0.65
CA ASN A 384 4.69 -17.76 0.35
C ASN A 384 5.87 -17.90 1.33
N PHE A 385 6.86 -18.74 0.97
CA PHE A 385 8.26 -18.93 1.43
C PHE A 385 8.64 -18.69 2.89
N SER A 386 8.33 -17.54 3.48
CA SER A 386 8.88 -17.10 4.77
C SER A 386 7.89 -17.21 5.94
N ASP A 387 6.59 -17.04 5.74
CA ASP A 387 5.71 -16.68 6.85
C ASP A 387 4.44 -17.53 7.02
N LEU A 388 3.95 -18.24 5.99
CA LEU A 388 2.74 -19.07 6.13
C LEU A 388 3.05 -20.37 6.89
N LYS A 389 2.83 -20.35 8.21
CA LYS A 389 3.16 -21.45 9.14
C LYS A 389 2.00 -22.37 9.47
N GLU A 390 0.78 -21.86 9.40
CA GLU A 390 -0.43 -22.59 9.78
C GLU A 390 -1.62 -22.21 8.92
N LEU A 391 -2.57 -23.12 8.82
CA LEU A 391 -3.87 -22.88 8.22
C LEU A 391 -4.94 -22.80 9.31
N PRO A 392 -5.95 -21.91 9.16
CA PRO A 392 -7.03 -21.83 10.12
C PRO A 392 -7.86 -23.11 10.10
N GLN A 393 -8.42 -23.49 11.25
CA GLN A 393 -9.35 -24.62 11.37
C GLN A 393 -10.59 -24.46 10.47
N THR A 394 -10.92 -23.25 10.03
CA THR A 394 -12.05 -23.02 9.12
C THR A 394 -11.76 -23.43 7.67
N ILE A 395 -10.51 -23.76 7.30
CA ILE A 395 -10.20 -24.24 5.94
C ILE A 395 -11.03 -25.49 5.58
N GLY A 396 -11.32 -26.34 6.57
CA GLY A 396 -12.14 -27.54 6.39
C GLY A 396 -13.62 -27.26 6.10
N ASP A 397 -14.09 -26.02 6.26
CA ASP A 397 -15.48 -25.65 5.98
C ASP A 397 -15.71 -25.27 4.50
N MET A 398 -14.64 -25.23 3.68
CA MET A 398 -14.69 -24.93 2.25
C MET A 398 -15.17 -26.14 1.43
N SER A 399 -16.48 -26.39 1.49
CA SER A 399 -17.09 -27.62 0.96
C SER A 399 -16.93 -27.83 -0.56
N SER A 400 -16.80 -26.78 -1.37
CA SER A 400 -16.64 -26.91 -2.83
C SER A 400 -15.20 -27.00 -3.31
N LEU A 401 -14.21 -26.98 -2.40
CA LEU A 401 -12.80 -26.93 -2.77
C LEU A 401 -12.35 -28.22 -3.45
N LYS A 402 -11.81 -28.10 -4.67
CA LYS A 402 -11.35 -29.21 -5.53
C LYS A 402 -9.83 -29.23 -5.65
N GLU A 403 -9.20 -28.07 -5.73
CA GLU A 403 -7.76 -27.94 -5.90
C GLU A 403 -7.19 -26.98 -4.86
N LEU A 404 -6.21 -27.46 -4.10
CA LEU A 404 -5.51 -26.70 -3.08
C LEU A 404 -4.00 -26.83 -3.28
N ASP A 405 -3.35 -25.72 -3.62
CA ASP A 405 -1.90 -25.63 -3.67
C ASP A 405 -1.37 -24.82 -2.48
N LEU A 406 -0.56 -25.48 -1.67
CA LEU A 406 0.13 -24.98 -0.48
C LEU A 406 1.64 -25.21 -0.58
N SER A 407 2.15 -25.54 -1.78
CA SER A 407 3.56 -25.87 -1.96
C SER A 407 4.47 -24.73 -1.53
N ASN A 408 5.67 -25.06 -1.08
CA ASN A 408 6.74 -24.10 -0.85
C ASN A 408 6.36 -23.02 0.17
N ASN A 409 5.90 -23.49 1.33
CA ASN A 409 5.50 -22.71 2.50
C ASN A 409 6.20 -23.26 3.76
N GLN A 410 5.83 -22.78 4.94
CA GLN A 410 6.40 -23.21 6.23
C GLN A 410 5.38 -23.97 7.09
N ILE A 411 4.45 -24.69 6.45
CA ILE A 411 3.35 -25.37 7.14
C ILE A 411 3.85 -26.62 7.85
N HIS A 412 3.68 -26.68 9.17
CA HIS A 412 4.07 -27.82 10.00
C HIS A 412 3.00 -28.88 10.15
N GLU A 413 1.74 -28.46 10.22
CA GLU A 413 0.61 -29.38 10.31
C GLU A 413 -0.61 -28.90 9.54
N LEU A 414 -1.37 -29.84 9.00
CA LEU A 414 -2.72 -29.58 8.51
C LEU A 414 -3.72 -29.58 9.68
N PRO A 415 -4.76 -28.73 9.64
CA PRO A 415 -5.77 -28.66 10.71
C PRO A 415 -6.67 -29.90 10.74
N ASP A 416 -7.15 -30.29 11.90
CA ASP A 416 -8.02 -31.47 12.09
C ASP A 416 -9.30 -31.47 11.24
N THR A 417 -9.81 -30.27 10.97
CA THR A 417 -10.98 -30.07 10.11
C THR A 417 -10.71 -30.35 8.63
N PHE A 418 -9.45 -30.45 8.21
CA PHE A 418 -9.07 -30.77 6.83
C PHE A 418 -9.70 -32.07 6.32
N GLY A 419 -10.00 -33.00 7.24
CA GLY A 419 -10.75 -34.23 6.95
C GLY A 419 -12.17 -34.00 6.40
N ARG A 420 -12.72 -32.79 6.48
CA ARG A 420 -14.07 -32.42 5.99
C ARG A 420 -14.08 -31.97 4.52
N LEU A 421 -12.93 -31.84 3.88
CA LEU A 421 -12.82 -31.42 2.48
C LEU A 421 -13.19 -32.58 1.54
N ASP A 422 -14.48 -32.88 1.47
CA ASP A 422 -15.02 -34.06 0.76
C ASP A 422 -14.84 -34.00 -0.77
N ASN A 423 -14.75 -32.79 -1.34
CA ASN A 423 -14.62 -32.57 -2.79
C ASN A 423 -13.18 -32.34 -3.25
N LEU A 424 -12.18 -32.41 -2.35
CA LEU A 424 -10.80 -32.12 -2.68
C LEU A 424 -10.20 -33.25 -3.53
N MET A 425 -9.74 -32.91 -4.73
CA MET A 425 -9.19 -33.84 -5.72
C MET A 425 -7.69 -33.68 -5.89
N LYS A 426 -7.18 -32.45 -5.73
CA LYS A 426 -5.74 -32.15 -5.85
C LYS A 426 -5.27 -31.39 -4.62
N LEU A 427 -4.23 -31.92 -4.00
CA LEU A 427 -3.52 -31.28 -2.89
C LEU A 427 -2.04 -31.26 -3.21
N ASN A 428 -1.46 -30.06 -3.22
CA ASN A 428 -0.03 -29.88 -3.31
C ASN A 428 0.49 -29.28 -2.00
N VAL A 429 1.29 -30.04 -1.26
CA VAL A 429 1.93 -29.62 0.01
C VAL A 429 3.45 -29.77 -0.06
N GLU A 430 4.01 -29.94 -1.26
CA GLU A 430 5.44 -30.12 -1.44
C GLU A 430 6.24 -28.95 -0.85
N GLN A 431 7.50 -29.18 -0.48
CA GLN A 431 8.38 -28.13 0.07
C GLN A 431 7.79 -27.42 1.31
N ASN A 432 7.16 -28.18 2.21
CA ASN A 432 6.77 -27.76 3.55
C ASN A 432 7.45 -28.63 4.62
N PRO A 433 7.78 -28.09 5.81
CA PRO A 433 8.28 -28.85 6.95
C PRO A 433 7.15 -29.62 7.67
N LEU A 434 6.33 -30.34 6.90
CA LEU A 434 5.12 -31.00 7.36
C LEU A 434 5.47 -32.22 8.23
N VAL A 435 4.98 -32.21 9.47
CA VAL A 435 5.08 -33.32 10.43
C VAL A 435 3.80 -34.15 10.41
N GLU A 436 2.66 -33.48 10.26
CA GLU A 436 1.32 -34.08 10.34
C GLU A 436 0.43 -33.57 9.21
N PRO A 437 -0.02 -34.40 8.24
CA PRO A 437 0.24 -35.83 8.09
C PRO A 437 1.70 -36.17 7.74
N PRO A 438 2.18 -37.38 8.12
CA PRO A 438 3.45 -37.92 7.66
C PRO A 438 3.54 -37.96 6.13
N LYS A 439 4.76 -37.79 5.61
CA LYS A 439 5.00 -37.71 4.17
C LYS A 439 4.52 -38.95 3.42
N GLU A 440 4.62 -40.13 4.02
CA GLU A 440 4.14 -41.38 3.43
C GLU A 440 2.64 -41.32 3.10
N ILE A 441 1.84 -40.69 3.98
CA ILE A 441 0.40 -40.52 3.78
C ILE A 441 0.11 -39.47 2.71
N VAL A 442 0.92 -38.41 2.66
CA VAL A 442 0.83 -37.40 1.60
C VAL A 442 1.09 -38.02 0.23
N ASP A 443 2.12 -38.86 0.13
CA ASP A 443 2.50 -39.54 -1.11
C ASP A 443 1.44 -40.56 -1.58
N GLU A 444 0.63 -41.12 -0.67
CA GLU A 444 -0.53 -41.97 -0.99
C GLU A 444 -1.72 -41.20 -1.60
N GLY A 445 -1.75 -39.87 -1.45
CA GLY A 445 -2.70 -38.97 -2.09
C GLY A 445 -3.79 -38.39 -1.18
N VAL A 446 -4.68 -37.59 -1.77
CA VAL A 446 -5.65 -36.75 -1.04
C VAL A 446 -6.60 -37.56 -0.16
N GLU A 447 -7.06 -38.72 -0.65
CA GLU A 447 -7.96 -39.62 0.08
C GLU A 447 -7.33 -40.15 1.38
N ALA A 448 -6.05 -40.53 1.32
CA ALA A 448 -5.29 -41.04 2.47
C ALA A 448 -5.06 -39.93 3.50
N VAL A 449 -4.67 -38.73 3.04
CA VAL A 449 -4.55 -37.54 3.89
C VAL A 449 -5.88 -37.24 4.59
N ARG A 450 -6.99 -37.22 3.85
CA ARG A 450 -8.32 -36.95 4.43
C ARG A 450 -8.69 -37.98 5.50
N ALA A 451 -8.53 -39.27 5.19
CA ALA A 451 -8.82 -40.35 6.12
C ALA A 451 -7.96 -40.27 7.39
N TYR A 452 -6.67 -39.95 7.24
CA TYR A 452 -5.76 -39.71 8.35
C TYR A 452 -6.24 -38.56 9.24
N MET A 453 -6.61 -37.43 8.65
CA MET A 453 -7.06 -36.25 9.39
C MET A 453 -8.38 -36.51 10.14
N VAL A 454 -9.33 -37.24 9.53
CA VAL A 454 -10.57 -37.68 10.20
C VAL A 454 -10.26 -38.56 11.41
N LYS A 455 -9.36 -39.54 11.25
CA LYS A 455 -8.94 -40.43 12.34
C LYS A 455 -8.25 -39.65 13.47
N ARG A 456 -7.28 -38.79 13.13
CA ARG A 456 -6.54 -37.94 14.08
C ARG A 456 -7.49 -37.09 14.92
N ARG A 457 -8.51 -36.50 14.28
CA ARG A 457 -9.53 -35.71 14.97
C ARG A 457 -10.37 -36.56 15.93
N LEU A 458 -10.77 -37.77 15.53
CA LEU A 458 -11.53 -38.68 16.38
C LEU A 458 -10.69 -39.13 17.59
N ASP A 459 -9.43 -39.47 17.38
CA ASP A 459 -8.49 -39.86 18.43
C ASP A 459 -8.31 -38.71 19.45
N ARG A 460 -8.25 -37.46 18.98
CA ARG A 460 -8.19 -36.27 19.84
C ARG A 460 -9.46 -36.09 20.68
N LEU A 461 -10.64 -36.21 20.06
CA LEU A 461 -11.92 -36.11 20.77
C LEU A 461 -12.09 -37.20 21.83
N LEU A 462 -11.71 -38.44 21.51
CA LEU A 462 -11.74 -39.55 22.47
C LEU A 462 -10.77 -39.31 23.64
N ALA A 463 -9.58 -38.76 23.36
CA ALA A 463 -8.62 -38.42 24.41
C ALA A 463 -9.13 -37.27 25.30
N GLU A 464 -9.80 -36.27 24.74
CA GLU A 464 -10.46 -35.18 25.48
C GLU A 464 -11.59 -35.71 26.38
N GLU A 465 -12.45 -36.60 25.86
CA GLU A 465 -13.52 -37.23 26.64
C GLU A 465 -12.96 -38.10 27.78
N GLN A 466 -11.90 -38.86 27.53
CA GLN A 466 -11.24 -39.64 28.58
C GLN A 466 -10.63 -38.73 29.66
N ARG A 467 -10.08 -37.57 29.28
CA ARG A 467 -9.57 -36.58 30.23
C ARG A 467 -10.69 -35.96 31.04
N SER A 468 -11.79 -35.55 30.42
CA SER A 468 -12.94 -34.97 31.14
C SER A 468 -13.57 -35.98 32.10
N MET A 469 -13.72 -37.24 31.69
CA MET A 469 -14.21 -38.32 32.56
C MET A 469 -13.26 -38.60 33.74
N PHE A 470 -11.95 -38.48 33.54
CA PHE A 470 -10.97 -38.60 34.62
C PHE A 470 -11.07 -37.41 35.59
N GLU A 471 -11.15 -36.19 35.07
CA GLU A 471 -11.30 -34.96 35.86
C GLU A 471 -12.60 -34.96 36.68
N GLU A 472 -13.75 -35.25 36.06
CA GLU A 472 -15.04 -35.38 36.76
C GLU A 472 -15.02 -36.48 37.83
N ASN A 473 -14.37 -37.62 37.55
CA ASN A 473 -14.20 -38.66 38.58
C ASN A 473 -13.27 -38.20 39.70
N THR A 474 -12.23 -37.43 39.43
CA THR A 474 -11.35 -36.88 40.48
C THR A 474 -12.05 -35.81 41.32
N GLU A 475 -12.90 -34.98 40.72
CA GLU A 475 -13.73 -34.00 41.44
C GLU A 475 -14.88 -34.64 42.22
N ALA A 476 -15.53 -35.66 41.65
CA ALA A 476 -16.52 -36.46 42.35
C ALA A 476 -15.89 -37.22 43.53
N ASN A 477 -14.69 -37.79 43.34
CA ASN A 477 -13.96 -38.46 44.41
C ASN A 477 -13.42 -37.46 45.45
N SER A 478 -13.00 -36.25 45.07
CA SER A 478 -12.57 -35.21 46.02
C SER A 478 -13.74 -34.64 46.84
N SER A 479 -14.93 -34.53 46.23
CA SER A 479 -16.23 -34.24 46.87
C SER A 479 -16.68 -35.32 47.85
N ILE A 480 -16.50 -36.60 47.50
CA ILE A 480 -16.77 -37.75 48.40
C ILE A 480 -15.72 -37.80 49.53
N LEU A 481 -14.46 -37.46 49.26
CA LEU A 481 -13.40 -37.39 50.28
C LEU A 481 -13.59 -36.21 51.24
N THR A 482 -14.12 -35.07 50.79
CA THR A 482 -14.49 -33.94 51.68
C THR A 482 -15.75 -34.23 52.50
N ARG A 483 -16.71 -35.00 51.96
CA ARG A 483 -17.89 -35.48 52.72
C ARG A 483 -17.56 -36.60 53.71
N SER A 484 -16.63 -37.48 53.40
CA SER A 484 -16.19 -38.57 54.29
C SER A 484 -15.19 -38.10 55.36
N ALA A 485 -14.39 -37.07 55.10
CA ALA A 485 -13.58 -36.40 56.12
C ALA A 485 -14.47 -35.72 57.19
N SER A 486 -15.62 -35.14 56.82
CA SER A 486 -16.54 -34.53 57.78
C SER A 486 -17.25 -35.54 58.70
N TRP A 487 -17.31 -36.82 58.32
CA TRP A 487 -17.87 -37.89 59.16
C TRP A 487 -16.81 -38.46 60.12
N LEU A 488 -15.57 -38.60 59.67
CA LEU A 488 -14.45 -39.06 60.53
C LEU A 488 -14.05 -38.02 61.58
N THR A 489 -14.13 -36.71 61.30
CA THR A 489 -13.90 -35.66 62.32
C THR A 489 -15.01 -35.62 63.37
N ARG A 490 -16.21 -36.15 63.07
CA ARG A 490 -17.35 -36.21 64.00
C ARG A 490 -17.39 -37.49 64.85
N MET A 491 -16.70 -38.56 64.44
CA MET A 491 -16.50 -39.74 65.30
C MET A 491 -15.27 -39.63 66.22
N VAL A 492 -14.25 -38.84 65.83
CA VAL A 492 -13.05 -38.66 66.69
C VAL A 492 -13.23 -37.56 67.75
N SER A 493 -14.23 -36.67 67.62
CA SER A 493 -14.52 -35.64 68.63
C SER A 493 -15.43 -36.09 69.78
N ASN A 494 -16.00 -37.31 69.74
CA ASN A 494 -16.87 -37.84 70.81
C ASN A 494 -16.20 -38.87 71.74
N VAL A 495 -14.89 -39.15 71.60
CA VAL A 495 -14.16 -40.11 72.45
C VAL A 495 -13.07 -39.45 73.31
N THR A 496 -12.77 -38.16 73.15
CA THR A 496 -11.75 -37.45 73.96
C THR A 496 -12.29 -36.21 74.67
N GLY A 497 -13.42 -36.36 75.36
CA GLY A 497 -14.06 -35.28 76.12
C GLY A 497 -14.56 -35.72 77.50
N ASN A 498 -13.76 -36.49 78.25
CA ASN A 498 -14.02 -36.73 79.67
C ASN A 498 -12.69 -36.92 80.39
N LEU A 499 -12.10 -35.83 80.90
CA LEU A 499 -11.46 -35.74 82.22
C LEU A 499 -10.72 -34.40 82.40
N SER A 500 -11.01 -33.77 83.53
CA SER A 500 -10.21 -32.77 84.25
C SER A 500 -10.48 -31.28 83.96
N GLY A 501 -10.99 -30.62 85.00
CA GLY A 501 -11.14 -29.17 85.10
C GLY A 501 -11.86 -28.75 86.39
N TYR A 502 -11.48 -29.34 87.53
CA TYR A 502 -11.94 -28.94 88.86
C TYR A 502 -11.24 -27.64 89.29
N LEU A 503 -12.00 -26.74 89.93
CA LEU A 503 -11.64 -25.54 90.70
C LEU A 503 -11.70 -24.17 89.99
N GLY A 504 -12.61 -23.32 90.47
CA GLY A 504 -12.37 -21.88 90.59
C GLY A 504 -13.52 -20.96 90.19
N ALA A 505 -14.48 -20.77 91.09
CA ALA A 505 -15.65 -19.88 91.01
C ALA A 505 -15.36 -18.41 90.65
N ALA A 506 -16.27 -17.76 89.90
CA ALA A 506 -17.15 -16.69 90.42
C ALA A 506 -18.00 -16.02 89.30
N GLY A 507 -19.31 -15.91 89.56
CA GLY A 507 -20.11 -14.72 89.19
C GLY A 507 -20.91 -14.73 87.87
N ASN A 508 -22.23 -14.95 88.00
CA ASN A 508 -23.37 -14.38 87.25
C ASN A 508 -23.05 -13.39 86.10
N SER A 509 -23.72 -13.42 84.93
CA SER A 509 -25.18 -13.35 84.78
C SER A 509 -25.67 -13.67 83.35
N ASN A 510 -26.97 -14.01 83.28
CA ASN A 510 -27.83 -14.44 82.16
C ASN A 510 -27.95 -13.54 80.92
N ALA A 511 -28.52 -14.19 79.89
CA ALA A 511 -29.47 -13.70 78.87
C ALA A 511 -28.86 -13.25 77.52
N ASP A 512 -29.45 -13.53 76.35
CA ASP A 512 -30.42 -14.53 75.87
C ASP A 512 -30.27 -14.48 74.32
N PRO A 513 -30.49 -15.58 73.58
CA PRO A 513 -30.38 -15.62 72.14
C PRO A 513 -31.72 -15.26 71.46
N TYR A 514 -31.64 -14.80 70.21
CA TYR A 514 -32.71 -14.29 69.34
C TYR A 514 -33.01 -12.81 69.49
N LEU A 515 -32.66 -12.05 68.44
CA LEU A 515 -33.60 -11.23 67.68
C LEU A 515 -32.92 -10.70 66.39
N ASN A 516 -33.54 -11.06 65.26
CA ASN A 516 -33.69 -10.24 64.05
C ASN A 516 -32.56 -10.19 63.00
N GLN A 517 -32.78 -10.94 61.92
CA GLN A 517 -32.67 -10.45 60.52
C GLN A 517 -33.51 -9.16 60.32
N PRO A 518 -33.49 -8.42 59.18
CA PRO A 518 -32.49 -8.30 58.09
C PRO A 518 -32.18 -6.83 57.70
N ARG A 519 -31.17 -6.62 56.86
CA ARG A 519 -31.33 -5.97 55.54
C ARG A 519 -30.11 -6.20 54.66
#